data_AF-A0A8T2UFA1-F1
#
_entry.id   AF-A0A8T2UFA1-F1
#
_cell.length_a   1.000
_cell.length_b   1.000
_cell.length_c   1.000
_cell.angle_alpha   90.00
_cell.angle_beta   90.00
_cell.angle_gamma   90.00
#
_symmetry.space_group_name_H-M   'P 1'
#
loop_
_entity.id
_entity.type
_entity.pdbx_description
1 polymer ?
#
loop_
_entity_poly.entity_id
_entity_poly.type
_entity_poly.pdbx_seq_one_letter_code
_entity_poly.pdbx_strand_id
1 'polypeptide(L)'
;MYTKGGSSSIMISALRDHALTSNHKDAVHLINARKRLRNVGKGPMDHGMRNIVHTEKKRIITCMKIVYFCALEDIPLDKYPNHCKLLRELDMPNMPTSDEYGSYVNAVSGKEMLMAIKDHIKMKLLCDIRARKGPIRCVFIKLLSVENGNAKCIFDIVNKFLQDNMLDIRRLIAIATDGVLARFQESMPHILGVHCIAHRQALAAKDDFVTHPYVYAFVDKVANKVYSWLGKSSKRHDELWKIMTEYDIVDMRALQIHSVRWLSRGQVMERLVNIMPAILMQWQHSEKKWYKNITIFSVQFMIHFLADSIPMGANKRKGKELSESDDEDEDIDLNSFPSNLDKEIGSLEECICMAKIYVKNILESLDRRFEDLSIYNAFKIFSPSSMTHEWINRIINRLNINTHMIDIRKCMNEREDFVGMLCRVAEHKSMHDAWKACIDTDSWWDLYLEMMKVWQIALVILASTSACERGFSRQNFIKSTSRSSLGLDTLDALMLLSIDARGIHHIDWEDVFDMWTSAKKRRAMPLD
;
A
#
# COMPACT_ATOMS: atom_id res chain seq x y z
N MET A 1 -15.13 -40.89 20.03
CA MET A 1 -15.68 -41.56 18.83
C MET A 1 -15.97 -40.51 17.78
N TYR A 2 -15.16 -40.46 16.71
CA TYR A 2 -15.41 -39.65 15.52
C TYR A 2 -16.29 -40.44 14.54
N THR A 3 -17.39 -39.86 14.05
CA THR A 3 -17.95 -40.17 12.72
C THR A 3 -18.51 -38.91 12.05
N LYS A 4 -18.47 -38.94 10.70
CA LYS A 4 -18.61 -37.89 9.69
C LYS A 4 -20.05 -37.39 9.49
N GLY A 5 -20.23 -36.21 8.89
CA GLY A 5 -21.47 -35.83 8.20
C GLY A 5 -21.36 -34.48 7.50
N GLY A 6 -21.26 -34.49 6.17
CA GLY A 6 -21.03 -33.32 5.33
C GLY A 6 -22.19 -32.32 5.27
N SER A 7 -21.86 -31.10 4.82
CA SER A 7 -22.78 -30.00 4.50
C SER A 7 -23.99 -30.49 3.71
N SER A 8 -25.17 -30.39 4.32
CA SER A 8 -26.46 -30.61 3.69
C SER A 8 -27.03 -29.29 3.17
N SER A 9 -27.51 -29.36 1.92
CA SER A 9 -28.37 -28.40 1.18
C SER A 9 -27.73 -27.26 0.39
N ILE A 10 -27.02 -27.61 -0.69
CA ILE A 10 -27.12 -26.78 -1.90
C ILE A 10 -28.51 -27.04 -2.47
N MET A 11 -29.39 -26.04 -2.49
CA MET A 11 -30.72 -26.18 -3.09
C MET A 11 -30.59 -26.49 -4.58
N ILE A 12 -31.18 -27.60 -5.03
CA ILE A 12 -31.20 -28.02 -6.45
C ILE A 12 -31.85 -26.94 -7.33
N SER A 13 -32.81 -26.19 -6.80
CA SER A 13 -33.39 -25.01 -7.46
C SER A 13 -32.33 -23.93 -7.76
N ALA A 14 -31.49 -23.57 -6.78
CA ALA A 14 -30.42 -22.60 -6.97
C ALA A 14 -29.38 -23.06 -8.01
N LEU A 15 -29.14 -24.38 -8.12
CA LEU A 15 -28.28 -24.94 -9.17
C LEU A 15 -28.93 -24.84 -10.56
N ARG A 16 -30.23 -25.14 -10.68
CA ARG A 16 -30.98 -24.97 -11.94
C ARG A 16 -31.05 -23.51 -12.36
N ASP A 17 -31.32 -22.61 -11.43
CA ASP A 17 -31.37 -21.17 -11.68
C ASP A 17 -30.00 -20.64 -12.09
N HIS A 18 -28.91 -21.08 -11.43
CA HIS A 18 -27.54 -20.75 -11.83
C HIS A 18 -27.24 -21.22 -13.26
N ALA A 19 -27.64 -22.43 -13.62
CA ALA A 19 -27.36 -22.99 -14.94
C ALA A 19 -28.05 -22.22 -16.09
N LEU A 20 -29.16 -21.51 -15.79
CA LEU A 20 -29.87 -20.66 -16.75
C LEU A 20 -29.26 -19.25 -16.88
N THR A 21 -28.35 -18.85 -15.98
CA THR A 21 -27.72 -17.52 -16.02
C THR A 21 -26.84 -17.31 -17.25
N SER A 22 -26.76 -16.07 -17.73
CA SER A 22 -25.84 -15.67 -18.81
C SER A 22 -24.38 -16.03 -18.48
N ASN A 23 -23.95 -15.79 -17.24
CA ASN A 23 -22.62 -16.13 -16.76
C ASN A 23 -22.30 -17.63 -16.89
N HIS A 24 -23.28 -18.51 -16.64
CA HIS A 24 -23.09 -19.95 -16.82
C HIS A 24 -22.95 -20.32 -18.29
N LYS A 25 -23.82 -19.78 -19.15
CA LYS A 25 -23.76 -19.99 -20.60
C LYS A 25 -22.42 -19.51 -21.17
N ASP A 26 -21.97 -18.32 -20.81
CA ASP A 26 -20.67 -17.76 -21.18
C ASP A 26 -19.51 -18.66 -20.73
N ALA A 27 -19.58 -19.17 -19.49
CA ALA A 27 -18.58 -20.11 -18.98
C ALA A 27 -18.55 -21.42 -19.78
N VAL A 28 -19.70 -21.95 -20.19
CA VAL A 28 -19.79 -23.16 -21.03
C VAL A 28 -19.22 -22.90 -22.43
N HIS A 29 -19.56 -21.78 -23.07
CA HIS A 29 -19.00 -21.37 -24.36
C HIS A 29 -17.47 -21.29 -24.30
N LEU A 30 -16.96 -20.59 -23.29
CA LEU A 30 -15.53 -20.43 -23.05
C LEU A 30 -14.80 -21.77 -22.82
N ILE A 31 -15.37 -22.67 -22.00
CA ILE A 31 -14.80 -23.99 -21.76
C ILE A 31 -14.70 -24.80 -23.06
N ASN A 32 -15.74 -24.76 -23.89
CA ASN A 32 -15.77 -25.49 -25.15
C ASN A 32 -14.79 -24.91 -26.16
N ALA A 33 -14.69 -23.58 -26.24
CA ALA A 33 -13.72 -22.89 -27.08
C ALA A 33 -12.26 -23.24 -26.67
N ARG A 34 -11.94 -23.20 -25.37
CA ARG A 34 -10.64 -23.63 -24.84
C ARG A 34 -10.32 -25.11 -25.09
N LYS A 35 -11.31 -26.01 -25.07
CA LYS A 35 -11.10 -27.43 -25.41
C LYS A 35 -10.70 -27.59 -26.87
N ARG A 36 -11.31 -26.84 -27.78
CA ARG A 36 -10.95 -26.84 -29.20
C ARG A 36 -9.50 -26.41 -29.37
N LEU A 37 -9.12 -25.27 -28.78
CA LEU A 37 -7.76 -24.73 -28.83
C LEU A 37 -6.69 -25.68 -28.23
N ARG A 38 -6.99 -26.37 -27.12
CA ARG A 38 -6.05 -27.35 -26.51
C ARG A 38 -5.82 -28.62 -27.33
N ASN A 39 -6.78 -28.99 -28.17
CA ASN A 39 -6.70 -30.19 -29.01
C ASN A 39 -5.98 -29.89 -30.34
N VAL A 40 -5.69 -28.62 -30.63
CA VAL A 40 -4.83 -28.21 -31.75
C VAL A 40 -3.42 -28.75 -31.47
N GLY A 41 -2.98 -29.73 -32.28
CA GLY A 41 -1.65 -30.35 -32.15
C GLY A 41 -1.66 -31.86 -31.84
N LYS A 42 -2.81 -32.47 -31.53
CA LYS A 42 -2.91 -33.90 -31.20
C LYS A 42 -3.36 -34.80 -32.37
N GLY A 43 -3.23 -34.32 -33.61
CA GLY A 43 -3.54 -35.07 -34.84
C GLY A 43 -2.99 -34.37 -36.09
N PRO A 44 -3.03 -35.02 -37.28
CA PRO A 44 -2.55 -34.40 -38.52
C PRO A 44 -3.38 -33.17 -38.86
N MET A 45 -2.73 -32.01 -38.99
CA MET A 45 -3.36 -30.73 -39.33
C MET A 45 -3.02 -30.30 -40.75
N ASP A 46 -4.06 -30.05 -41.55
CA ASP A 46 -3.91 -29.34 -42.82
C ASP A 46 -3.53 -27.85 -42.62
N HIS A 47 -3.13 -27.20 -43.70
CA HIS A 47 -2.69 -25.81 -43.69
C HIS A 47 -3.82 -24.81 -43.37
N GLY A 48 -5.07 -25.10 -43.74
CA GLY A 48 -6.22 -24.25 -43.49
C GLY A 48 -6.57 -24.18 -42.01
N MET A 49 -6.55 -25.32 -41.33
CA MET A 49 -6.83 -25.43 -39.90
C MET A 49 -5.79 -24.68 -39.05
N ARG A 50 -4.50 -24.71 -39.45
CA ARG A 50 -3.45 -23.93 -38.76
C ARG A 50 -3.68 -22.43 -38.87
N ASN A 51 -4.11 -21.95 -40.03
CA ASN A 51 -4.38 -20.53 -40.26
C ASN A 51 -5.57 -20.03 -39.44
N ILE A 52 -6.62 -20.84 -39.30
CA ILE A 52 -7.78 -20.51 -38.46
C ILE A 52 -7.37 -20.36 -37.01
N VAL A 53 -6.63 -21.34 -36.47
CA VAL A 53 -6.18 -21.29 -35.06
C VAL A 53 -5.23 -20.12 -34.81
N HIS A 54 -4.31 -19.85 -35.74
CA HIS A 54 -3.41 -18.70 -35.63
C HIS A 54 -4.19 -17.37 -35.59
N THR A 55 -5.24 -17.25 -36.41
CA THR A 55 -6.10 -16.07 -36.45
C THR A 55 -6.89 -15.92 -35.16
N GLU A 56 -7.47 -17.01 -34.65
CA GLU A 56 -8.21 -17.03 -33.38
C GLU A 56 -7.28 -16.69 -32.19
N LYS A 57 -6.06 -17.23 -32.17
CA LYS A 57 -5.03 -16.90 -31.17
C LYS A 57 -4.71 -15.40 -31.16
N LYS A 58 -4.49 -14.80 -32.33
CA LYS A 58 -4.26 -13.34 -32.44
C LYS A 58 -5.41 -12.54 -31.86
N ARG A 59 -6.66 -12.95 -32.11
CA ARG A 59 -7.86 -12.28 -31.56
C ARG A 59 -7.93 -12.37 -30.04
N ILE A 60 -7.65 -13.55 -29.48
CA ILE A 60 -7.61 -13.76 -28.02
C ILE A 60 -6.49 -12.93 -27.38
N ILE A 61 -5.32 -12.84 -28.00
CA ILE A 61 -4.23 -11.98 -27.53
C ILE A 61 -4.65 -10.51 -27.54
N THR A 62 -5.38 -10.05 -28.58
CA THR A 62 -5.96 -8.69 -28.59
C THR A 62 -6.90 -8.47 -27.41
N CYS A 63 -7.79 -9.43 -27.13
CA CYS A 63 -8.67 -9.40 -25.94
C CYS A 63 -7.87 -9.30 -24.64
N MET A 64 -6.80 -10.09 -24.48
CA MET A 64 -5.92 -10.03 -23.31
C MET A 64 -5.27 -8.65 -23.15
N LYS A 65 -4.83 -8.02 -24.23
CA LYS A 65 -4.27 -6.66 -24.21
C LYS A 65 -5.31 -5.62 -23.77
N ILE A 66 -6.57 -5.77 -24.18
CA ILE A 66 -7.66 -4.88 -23.74
C ILE A 66 -7.92 -5.08 -22.24
N VAL A 67 -8.00 -6.33 -21.77
CA VAL A 67 -8.15 -6.65 -20.35
C VAL A 67 -7.01 -6.06 -19.51
N TYR A 68 -5.78 -6.18 -20.00
CA TYR A 68 -4.60 -5.59 -19.37
C TYR A 68 -4.68 -4.07 -19.30
N PHE A 69 -5.07 -3.42 -20.39
CA PHE A 69 -5.29 -1.98 -20.43
C PHE A 69 -6.36 -1.54 -19.41
N CYS A 70 -7.49 -2.25 -19.36
CA CYS A 70 -8.53 -1.96 -18.37
C CYS A 70 -7.99 -2.06 -16.94
N ALA A 71 -7.17 -3.09 -16.65
CA ALA A 71 -6.57 -3.23 -15.32
C ALA A 71 -5.55 -2.12 -14.99
N LEU A 72 -4.74 -1.69 -15.95
CA LEU A 72 -3.73 -0.64 -15.76
C LEU A 72 -4.31 0.75 -15.52
N GLU A 73 -5.42 1.04 -16.19
CA GLU A 73 -6.12 2.33 -16.13
C GLU A 73 -7.30 2.29 -15.15
N ASP A 74 -7.36 1.26 -14.30
CA ASP A 74 -8.38 1.07 -13.26
C ASP A 74 -9.82 1.07 -13.79
N ILE A 75 -10.01 0.75 -15.07
CA ILE A 75 -11.31 0.62 -15.73
C ILE A 75 -12.00 -0.64 -15.21
N PRO A 76 -13.27 -0.55 -14.78
CA PRO A 76 -14.05 -1.71 -14.34
C PRO A 76 -14.11 -2.81 -15.42
N LEU A 77 -13.83 -4.05 -15.03
CA LEU A 77 -13.77 -5.20 -15.96
C LEU A 77 -15.10 -5.57 -16.60
N ASP A 78 -16.23 -5.17 -16.02
CA ASP A 78 -17.56 -5.29 -16.65
C ASP A 78 -17.68 -4.43 -17.92
N LYS A 79 -16.82 -3.43 -18.09
CA LYS A 79 -16.76 -2.60 -19.31
C LYS A 79 -15.88 -3.19 -20.42
N TYR A 80 -15.14 -4.26 -20.15
CA TYR A 80 -14.29 -4.92 -21.16
C TYR A 80 -15.06 -5.29 -22.45
N PRO A 81 -16.27 -5.89 -22.39
CA PRO A 81 -17.03 -6.20 -23.60
C PRO A 81 -17.39 -4.96 -24.44
N ASN A 82 -17.69 -3.84 -23.77
CA ASN A 82 -17.98 -2.57 -24.45
C ASN A 82 -16.74 -2.00 -25.14
N HIS A 83 -15.55 -2.15 -24.54
CA HIS A 83 -14.30 -1.75 -25.18
C HIS A 83 -14.01 -2.60 -26.42
N CYS A 84 -14.24 -3.91 -26.36
CA CYS A 84 -14.14 -4.75 -27.54
C CYS A 84 -15.13 -4.35 -28.63
N LYS A 85 -16.36 -3.99 -28.27
CA LYS A 85 -17.38 -3.51 -29.22
C LYS A 85 -16.92 -2.23 -29.91
N LEU A 86 -16.47 -1.25 -29.13
CA LEU A 86 -15.95 0.01 -29.65
C LEU A 86 -14.77 -0.20 -30.60
N LEU A 87 -13.76 -0.97 -30.20
CA LEU A 87 -12.58 -1.22 -31.03
C LEU A 87 -12.92 -1.95 -32.33
N ARG A 88 -13.98 -2.77 -32.34
CA ARG A 88 -14.50 -3.36 -33.57
C ARG A 88 -15.18 -2.31 -34.46
N GLU A 89 -16.00 -1.44 -33.88
CA GLU A 89 -16.65 -0.33 -34.63
C GLU A 89 -15.63 0.65 -35.22
N LEU A 90 -14.43 0.72 -34.64
CA LEU A 90 -13.29 1.48 -35.14
C LEU A 90 -12.39 0.68 -36.12
N ASP A 91 -12.85 -0.48 -36.59
CA ASP A 91 -12.13 -1.34 -37.53
C ASP A 91 -10.71 -1.74 -37.10
N MET A 92 -10.49 -1.92 -35.79
CA MET A 92 -9.19 -2.35 -35.28
C MET A 92 -8.86 -3.79 -35.71
N PRO A 93 -7.60 -4.08 -36.10
CA PRO A 93 -7.21 -5.40 -36.55
C PRO A 93 -7.29 -6.44 -35.43
N ASN A 94 -7.56 -7.70 -35.81
CA ASN A 94 -7.66 -8.85 -34.89
C ASN A 94 -8.70 -8.68 -33.77
N MET A 95 -9.78 -7.93 -34.00
CA MET A 95 -10.92 -7.93 -33.09
C MET A 95 -11.76 -9.20 -33.29
N PRO A 96 -12.37 -9.76 -32.23
CA PRO A 96 -13.21 -10.94 -32.34
C PRO A 96 -14.42 -10.69 -33.25
N THR A 97 -14.91 -11.74 -33.94
CA THR A 97 -16.14 -11.71 -34.77
C THR A 97 -17.41 -11.90 -33.94
N SER A 98 -18.59 -11.66 -34.53
CA SER A 98 -19.86 -11.59 -33.80
C SER A 98 -20.22 -12.89 -33.07
N ASP A 99 -19.86 -14.02 -33.66
CA ASP A 99 -19.98 -15.38 -33.13
C ASP A 99 -19.01 -15.68 -31.96
N GLU A 100 -17.85 -15.02 -31.93
CA GLU A 100 -16.82 -15.21 -30.90
C GLU A 100 -17.09 -14.40 -29.62
N TYR A 101 -18.01 -13.44 -29.65
CA TYR A 101 -18.30 -12.56 -28.51
C TYR A 101 -18.82 -13.33 -27.29
N GLY A 102 -19.68 -14.33 -27.51
CA GLY A 102 -20.14 -15.23 -26.44
C GLY A 102 -19.02 -16.08 -25.85
N SER A 103 -17.92 -16.30 -26.58
CA SER A 103 -16.81 -17.17 -26.15
C SER A 103 -15.70 -16.42 -25.42
N TYR A 104 -15.36 -15.20 -25.84
CA TYR A 104 -14.18 -14.47 -25.35
C TYR A 104 -14.46 -13.04 -24.86
N VAL A 105 -15.60 -12.45 -25.23
CA VAL A 105 -15.94 -11.05 -24.98
C VAL A 105 -17.06 -10.96 -23.96
N ASN A 106 -16.79 -11.50 -22.77
CA ASN A 106 -17.69 -11.48 -21.63
C ASN A 106 -16.89 -11.35 -20.31
N ALA A 107 -17.60 -11.08 -19.21
CA ALA A 107 -16.98 -10.84 -17.90
C ALA A 107 -16.22 -12.07 -17.37
N VAL A 108 -16.70 -13.29 -17.68
CA VAL A 108 -16.04 -14.55 -17.27
C VAL A 108 -14.68 -14.67 -17.94
N SER A 109 -14.64 -14.49 -19.26
CA SER A 109 -13.44 -14.55 -20.08
C SER A 109 -12.45 -13.46 -19.69
N GLY A 110 -12.93 -12.23 -19.50
CA GLY A 110 -12.12 -11.11 -19.04
C GLY A 110 -11.44 -11.39 -17.70
N LYS A 111 -12.17 -12.00 -16.74
CA LYS A 111 -11.60 -12.42 -15.46
C LYS A 111 -10.56 -13.55 -15.62
N GLU A 112 -10.81 -14.55 -16.46
CA GLU A 112 -9.82 -15.61 -16.68
C GLU A 112 -8.55 -15.11 -17.39
N MET A 113 -8.69 -14.20 -18.36
CA MET A 113 -7.57 -13.52 -19.01
C MET A 113 -6.78 -12.69 -18.00
N LEU A 114 -7.46 -11.91 -17.15
CA LEU A 114 -6.83 -11.13 -16.08
C LEU A 114 -5.96 -12.02 -15.19
N MET A 115 -6.45 -13.19 -14.79
CA MET A 115 -5.70 -14.12 -13.93
C MET A 115 -4.46 -14.68 -14.64
N ALA A 116 -4.56 -15.03 -15.93
CA ALA A 116 -3.40 -15.49 -16.70
C ALA A 116 -2.33 -14.39 -16.86
N ILE A 117 -2.74 -13.14 -17.14
CA ILE A 117 -1.84 -11.99 -17.24
C ILE A 117 -1.12 -11.76 -15.90
N LYS A 118 -1.87 -11.78 -14.80
CA LYS A 118 -1.33 -11.70 -13.45
C LYS A 118 -0.33 -12.81 -13.16
N ASP A 119 -0.65 -14.06 -13.49
CA ASP A 119 0.21 -15.21 -13.18
C ASP A 119 1.53 -15.14 -13.97
N HIS A 120 1.49 -14.74 -15.25
CA HIS A 120 2.68 -14.49 -16.06
C HIS A 120 3.56 -13.39 -15.45
N ILE A 121 2.97 -12.25 -15.09
CA ILE A 121 3.70 -11.12 -14.49
C ILE A 121 4.28 -11.52 -13.13
N LYS A 122 3.49 -12.20 -12.29
CA LYS A 122 3.93 -12.70 -10.99
C LYS A 122 5.09 -13.67 -11.14
N MET A 123 5.04 -14.60 -12.10
CA MET A 123 6.17 -15.50 -12.36
C MET A 123 7.43 -14.73 -12.74
N LYS A 124 7.34 -13.74 -13.63
CA LYS A 124 8.47 -12.89 -14.00
C LYS A 124 9.08 -12.19 -12.78
N LEU A 125 8.24 -11.58 -11.94
CA LEU A 125 8.68 -10.93 -10.71
C LEU A 125 9.36 -11.91 -9.74
N LEU A 126 8.80 -13.12 -9.56
CA LEU A 126 9.40 -14.16 -8.71
C LEU A 126 10.73 -14.67 -9.27
N CYS A 127 10.85 -14.83 -10.59
CA CYS A 127 12.10 -15.18 -11.24
C CYS A 127 13.16 -14.10 -11.01
N ASP A 128 12.82 -12.83 -11.17
CA ASP A 128 13.71 -11.69 -10.90
C ASP A 128 14.18 -11.70 -9.42
N ILE A 129 13.27 -11.90 -8.46
CA ILE A 129 13.59 -12.01 -7.03
C ILE A 129 14.55 -13.18 -6.76
N ARG A 130 14.35 -14.33 -7.43
CA ARG A 130 15.20 -15.52 -7.26
C ARG A 130 16.57 -15.38 -7.94
N ALA A 131 16.67 -14.64 -9.04
CA ALA A 131 17.87 -14.50 -9.87
C ALA A 131 19.00 -13.67 -9.22
N ARG A 132 18.68 -12.86 -8.20
CA ARG A 132 19.64 -12.09 -7.38
C ARG A 132 20.47 -11.06 -8.19
N LYS A 133 19.92 -10.56 -9.29
CA LYS A 133 20.56 -9.55 -10.14
C LYS A 133 19.56 -8.46 -10.49
N GLY A 134 20.06 -7.24 -10.59
CA GLY A 134 19.29 -6.06 -10.98
C GLY A 134 19.15 -5.03 -9.87
N PRO A 135 18.49 -3.89 -10.19
CA PRO A 135 18.34 -2.79 -9.27
C PRO A 135 17.47 -3.16 -8.07
N ILE A 136 17.57 -2.39 -7.00
CA ILE A 136 16.66 -2.49 -5.85
C ILE A 136 15.23 -2.26 -6.33
N ARG A 137 14.32 -3.16 -5.97
CA ARG A 137 12.90 -3.06 -6.32
C ARG A 137 12.03 -3.21 -5.09
N CYS A 138 10.99 -2.40 -5.03
CA CYS A 138 9.87 -2.60 -4.11
C CYS A 138 8.70 -3.12 -4.95
N VAL A 139 8.25 -4.33 -4.64
CA VAL A 139 7.28 -5.06 -5.46
C VAL A 139 6.10 -5.49 -4.59
N PHE A 140 4.88 -5.31 -5.08
CA PHE A 140 3.72 -5.93 -4.45
C PHE A 140 3.63 -7.40 -4.89
N ILE A 141 3.67 -8.33 -3.93
CA ILE A 141 3.74 -9.75 -4.25
C ILE A 141 2.37 -10.43 -4.20
N LYS A 142 1.59 -10.18 -3.14
CA LYS A 142 0.34 -10.90 -2.88
C LYS A 142 -0.51 -10.25 -1.78
N LEU A 143 -1.83 -10.22 -1.97
CA LEU A 143 -2.83 -10.13 -0.91
C LEU A 143 -3.19 -11.55 -0.43
N LEU A 144 -2.93 -11.84 0.84
CA LEU A 144 -3.20 -13.13 1.47
C LEU A 144 -4.46 -13.03 2.33
N SER A 145 -5.38 -13.98 2.15
CA SER A 145 -6.53 -14.13 3.05
C SER A 145 -6.06 -14.75 4.35
N VAL A 146 -6.48 -14.18 5.48
CA VAL A 146 -6.15 -14.70 6.81
C VAL A 146 -7.46 -14.99 7.54
N GLU A 147 -7.58 -16.18 8.14
CA GLU A 147 -8.80 -16.60 8.84
C GLU A 147 -8.98 -15.86 10.18
N ASN A 148 -7.88 -15.60 10.90
CA ASN A 148 -7.87 -14.80 12.11
C ASN A 148 -6.54 -14.04 12.27
N GLY A 149 -6.56 -12.88 12.90
CA GLY A 149 -5.40 -11.99 13.04
C GLY A 149 -4.36 -12.45 14.07
N ASN A 150 -4.31 -13.73 14.44
CA ASN A 150 -3.32 -14.20 15.42
C ASN A 150 -1.94 -14.37 14.76
N ALA A 151 -0.88 -14.17 15.55
CA ALA A 151 0.50 -14.20 15.04
C ALA A 151 0.88 -15.53 14.38
N LYS A 152 0.33 -16.65 14.84
CA LYS A 152 0.61 -17.99 14.30
C LYS A 152 0.01 -18.16 12.89
N CYS A 153 -1.25 -17.80 12.70
CA CYS A 153 -1.95 -17.90 11.43
C CYS A 153 -1.26 -17.04 10.37
N ILE A 154 -0.89 -15.80 10.73
CA ILE A 154 -0.16 -14.91 9.83
C ILE A 154 1.19 -15.53 9.44
N PHE A 155 1.96 -16.02 10.41
CA PHE A 155 3.24 -16.68 10.14
C PHE A 155 3.08 -17.90 9.21
N ASP A 156 2.15 -18.81 9.53
CA ASP A 156 1.94 -20.05 8.77
C ASP A 156 1.56 -19.76 7.31
N ILE A 157 0.68 -18.77 7.08
CA ILE A 157 0.24 -18.37 5.74
C ILE A 157 1.38 -17.72 4.95
N VAL A 158 2.15 -16.83 5.57
CA VAL A 158 3.30 -16.17 4.91
C VAL A 158 4.39 -17.20 4.61
N ASN A 159 4.74 -18.06 5.57
CA ASN A 159 5.76 -19.09 5.39
C ASN A 159 5.36 -20.08 4.28
N LYS A 160 4.10 -20.54 4.27
CA LYS A 160 3.56 -21.36 3.19
C LYS A 160 3.66 -20.65 1.84
N PHE A 161 3.29 -19.38 1.78
CA PHE A 161 3.41 -18.59 0.55
C PHE A 161 4.87 -18.53 0.06
N LEU A 162 5.84 -18.26 0.94
CA LEU A 162 7.25 -18.21 0.57
C LEU A 162 7.74 -19.57 0.05
N GLN A 163 7.37 -20.66 0.72
CA GLN A 163 7.72 -22.03 0.31
C GLN A 163 7.11 -22.43 -1.04
N ASP A 164 5.80 -22.20 -1.23
CA ASP A 164 5.07 -22.49 -2.47
C ASP A 164 5.68 -21.73 -3.67
N ASN A 165 6.30 -20.57 -3.42
CA ASN A 165 6.94 -19.74 -4.42
C ASN A 165 8.48 -19.88 -4.41
N MET A 166 9.04 -20.93 -3.80
CA MET A 166 10.49 -21.21 -3.80
C MET A 166 11.34 -20.00 -3.38
N LEU A 167 10.86 -19.21 -2.43
CA LEU A 167 11.57 -18.07 -1.86
C LEU A 167 12.30 -18.57 -0.61
N ASP A 168 13.63 -18.56 -0.66
CA ASP A 168 14.47 -19.04 0.44
C ASP A 168 14.39 -18.09 1.64
N ILE A 169 13.68 -18.53 2.68
CA ILE A 169 13.43 -17.75 3.89
C ILE A 169 14.72 -17.34 4.59
N ARG A 170 15.81 -18.11 4.44
CA ARG A 170 17.13 -17.80 5.02
C ARG A 170 17.74 -16.52 4.46
N ARG A 171 17.24 -16.03 3.32
CA ARG A 171 17.66 -14.77 2.70
C ARG A 171 16.82 -13.57 3.11
N LEU A 172 15.79 -13.78 3.93
CA LEU A 172 15.01 -12.69 4.48
C LEU A 172 15.84 -11.95 5.52
N ILE A 173 16.18 -10.70 5.21
CA ILE A 173 17.03 -9.84 6.07
C ILE A 173 16.20 -9.13 7.13
N ALA A 174 15.08 -8.54 6.73
CA ALA A 174 14.28 -7.68 7.57
C ALA A 174 12.79 -7.89 7.33
N ILE A 175 12.00 -7.74 8.40
CA ILE A 175 10.55 -7.71 8.34
C ILE A 175 10.04 -6.48 9.10
N ALA A 176 9.12 -5.76 8.46
CA ALA A 176 8.36 -4.70 9.10
C ALA A 176 6.94 -5.19 9.36
N THR A 177 6.59 -5.36 10.64
CA THR A 177 5.28 -5.85 11.08
C THR A 177 4.89 -5.23 12.40
N ASP A 178 3.59 -4.96 12.57
CA ASP A 178 3.04 -4.42 13.82
C ASP A 178 2.87 -5.51 14.91
N GLY A 179 3.05 -6.79 14.57
CA GLY A 179 2.85 -7.86 15.56
C GLY A 179 2.98 -9.29 15.05
N VAL A 180 4.15 -9.70 14.55
CA VAL A 180 4.47 -11.13 14.28
C VAL A 180 5.97 -11.46 14.45
N LEU A 181 6.81 -10.47 14.78
CA LEU A 181 8.27 -10.60 14.76
C LEU A 181 8.81 -11.81 15.53
N ALA A 182 8.32 -12.04 16.76
CA ALA A 182 8.80 -13.12 17.61
C ALA A 182 8.68 -14.51 16.95
N ARG A 183 7.61 -14.76 16.19
CA ARG A 183 7.40 -16.02 15.47
C ARG A 183 8.35 -16.19 14.29
N PHE A 184 8.61 -15.10 13.58
CA PHE A 184 9.63 -15.11 12.54
C PHE A 184 11.03 -15.35 13.12
N GLN A 185 11.34 -14.76 14.29
CA GLN A 185 12.62 -14.97 14.97
C GLN A 185 12.80 -16.40 15.51
N GLU A 186 11.73 -17.09 15.94
CA GLU A 186 11.78 -18.51 16.32
C GLU A 186 12.28 -19.38 15.15
N SER A 187 11.86 -19.08 13.92
CA SER A 187 12.25 -19.83 12.71
C SER A 187 13.51 -19.28 12.03
N MET A 188 13.81 -18.00 12.23
CA MET A 188 14.93 -17.28 11.64
C MET A 188 15.54 -16.32 12.67
N PRO A 189 16.45 -16.81 13.52
CA PRO A 189 17.04 -15.98 14.58
C PRO A 189 17.80 -14.74 14.06
N HIS A 190 18.17 -14.73 12.77
CA HIS A 190 18.89 -13.63 12.11
C HIS A 190 17.98 -12.56 11.49
N ILE A 191 16.65 -12.73 11.53
CA ILE A 191 15.74 -11.75 10.91
C ILE A 191 15.69 -10.46 11.74
N LEU A 192 15.88 -9.32 11.07
CA LEU A 192 15.74 -8.02 11.68
C LEU A 192 14.27 -7.63 11.78
N GLY A 193 13.80 -7.40 13.00
CA GLY A 193 12.55 -6.68 13.22
C GLY A 193 12.75 -5.20 13.02
N VAL A 194 12.07 -4.64 12.03
CA VAL A 194 12.09 -3.21 11.78
C VAL A 194 10.72 -2.64 12.06
N HIS A 195 10.66 -1.64 12.92
CA HIS A 195 9.43 -0.88 13.09
C HIS A 195 9.41 0.27 12.11
N CYS A 196 8.24 0.57 11.56
CA CYS A 196 8.10 1.70 10.65
C CYS A 196 8.40 3.02 11.36
N ILE A 197 9.28 3.84 10.78
CA ILE A 197 9.62 5.18 11.27
C ILE A 197 8.35 6.04 11.36
N ALA A 198 7.49 6.00 10.33
CA ALA A 198 6.25 6.79 10.32
C ALA A 198 5.26 6.33 11.40
N HIS A 199 5.16 5.02 11.66
CA HIS A 199 4.32 4.51 12.75
C HIS A 199 4.87 4.90 14.13
N ARG A 200 6.19 4.78 14.35
CA ARG A 200 6.84 5.21 15.59
C ARG A 200 6.68 6.71 15.84
N GLN A 201 6.81 7.52 14.79
CA GLN A 201 6.56 8.96 14.85
C GLN A 201 5.09 9.26 15.20
N ALA A 202 4.15 8.53 14.60
CA ALA A 202 2.73 8.65 14.92
C ALA A 202 2.42 8.29 16.38
N LEU A 203 3.04 7.22 16.90
CA LEU A 203 2.90 6.85 18.31
C LEU A 203 3.54 7.88 19.25
N ALA A 204 4.73 8.38 18.93
CA ALA A 204 5.38 9.42 19.73
C ALA A 204 4.53 10.69 19.82
N ALA A 205 3.95 11.13 18.69
CA ALA A 205 3.02 12.25 18.65
C ALA A 205 1.69 11.97 19.38
N LYS A 206 1.32 10.70 19.59
CA LYS A 206 0.10 10.29 20.30
C LYS A 206 0.29 10.24 21.81
N ASP A 207 1.47 9.82 22.27
CA ASP A 207 1.71 9.54 23.69
C ASP A 207 1.39 10.75 24.59
N ASP A 208 1.87 11.96 24.25
CA ASP A 208 1.59 13.15 25.09
C ASP A 208 0.12 13.58 25.07
N PHE A 209 -0.54 13.40 23.93
CA PHE A 209 -1.95 13.73 23.76
C PHE A 209 -2.83 12.89 24.69
N VAL A 210 -2.46 11.63 24.91
CA VAL A 210 -3.15 10.71 25.83
C VAL A 210 -2.86 11.06 27.29
N THR A 211 -1.65 11.54 27.61
CA THR A 211 -1.28 11.90 28.99
C THR A 211 -1.87 13.24 29.44
N HIS A 212 -2.19 14.15 28.51
CA HIS A 212 -2.79 15.47 28.79
C HIS A 212 -4.12 15.70 28.05
N PRO A 213 -5.15 14.85 28.24
CA PRO A 213 -6.32 14.79 27.36
C PRO A 213 -7.22 16.03 27.43
N TYR A 214 -7.18 16.81 28.51
CA TYR A 214 -8.15 17.88 28.77
C TYR A 214 -8.10 19.03 27.73
N VAL A 215 -6.92 19.47 27.32
CA VAL A 215 -6.76 20.50 26.27
C VAL A 215 -6.86 19.90 24.88
N TYR A 216 -6.19 18.78 24.67
CA TYR A 216 -6.04 18.14 23.37
C TYR A 216 -7.33 17.49 22.84
N ALA A 217 -8.06 16.77 23.70
CA ALA A 217 -9.33 16.17 23.31
C ALA A 217 -10.38 17.23 22.96
N PHE A 218 -10.30 18.43 23.55
CA PHE A 218 -11.17 19.52 23.17
C PHE A 218 -10.86 20.07 21.77
N VAL A 219 -9.58 20.24 21.44
CA VAL A 219 -9.17 20.63 20.09
C VAL A 219 -9.65 19.61 19.04
N ASP A 220 -9.55 18.30 19.35
CA ASP A 220 -10.09 17.25 18.48
C ASP A 220 -11.62 17.36 18.34
N LYS A 221 -12.35 17.63 19.43
CA LYS A 221 -13.80 17.85 19.43
C LYS A 221 -14.20 19.05 18.58
N VAL A 222 -13.46 20.16 18.64
CA VAL A 222 -13.69 21.34 17.81
C VAL A 222 -13.53 21.00 16.33
N ALA A 223 -12.44 20.33 15.95
CA ALA A 223 -12.20 19.95 14.56
C ALA A 223 -13.31 19.03 14.01
N ASN A 224 -13.72 18.01 14.78
CA ASN A 224 -14.80 17.10 14.39
C ASN A 224 -16.17 17.81 14.34
N LYS A 225 -16.44 18.76 15.24
CA LYS A 225 -17.64 19.59 15.17
C LYS A 225 -17.64 20.45 13.90
N VAL A 226 -16.52 21.07 13.53
CA VAL A 226 -16.42 21.86 12.29
C VAL A 226 -16.70 20.98 11.07
N TYR A 227 -16.05 19.81 10.99
CA TYR A 227 -16.26 18.85 9.91
C TYR A 227 -17.74 18.43 9.77
N SER A 228 -18.34 17.94 10.87
CA SER A 228 -19.74 17.50 10.87
C SER A 228 -20.72 18.64 10.60
N TRP A 229 -20.44 19.85 11.06
CA TRP A 229 -21.31 21.01 10.85
C TRP A 229 -21.33 21.48 9.39
N LEU A 230 -20.18 21.45 8.72
CA LEU A 230 -20.06 21.73 7.27
C LEU A 230 -20.63 20.60 6.41
N GLY A 231 -20.37 19.33 6.78
CA GLY A 231 -20.83 18.16 6.03
C GLY A 231 -22.35 18.02 5.97
N LYS A 232 -23.08 18.57 6.95
CA LYS A 232 -24.55 18.51 7.03
C LYS A 232 -25.28 19.52 6.11
N SER A 233 -24.59 20.41 5.40
CA SER A 233 -25.25 21.41 4.56
C SER A 233 -24.38 21.93 3.42
N SER A 234 -24.82 21.68 2.18
CA SER A 234 -24.23 22.29 0.98
C SER A 234 -24.25 23.82 1.01
N LYS A 235 -25.32 24.42 1.53
CA LYS A 235 -25.45 25.88 1.69
C LYS A 235 -24.35 26.46 2.58
N ARG A 236 -24.04 25.81 3.71
CA ARG A 236 -22.95 26.26 4.61
C ARG A 236 -21.60 26.15 3.91
N HIS A 237 -21.41 25.12 3.11
CA HIS A 237 -20.21 24.93 2.30
C HIS A 237 -20.04 26.07 1.28
N ASP A 238 -21.11 26.42 0.55
CA ASP A 238 -21.10 27.52 -0.41
C ASP A 238 -20.86 28.88 0.27
N GLU A 239 -21.46 29.13 1.43
CA GLU A 239 -21.23 30.34 2.22
C GLU A 239 -19.79 30.42 2.72
N LEU A 240 -19.21 29.31 3.18
CA LEU A 240 -17.80 29.22 3.59
C LEU A 240 -16.88 29.53 2.41
N TRP A 241 -17.16 28.96 1.23
CA TRP A 241 -16.37 29.15 0.02
C TRP A 241 -16.37 30.60 -0.45
N LYS A 242 -17.52 31.30 -0.36
CA LYS A 242 -17.61 32.74 -0.66
C LYS A 242 -16.70 33.56 0.24
N ILE A 243 -16.79 33.34 1.56
CA ILE A 243 -15.95 34.05 2.53
C ILE A 243 -14.47 33.75 2.25
N MET A 244 -14.09 32.50 2.01
CA MET A 244 -12.69 32.14 1.70
C MET A 244 -12.16 32.79 0.43
N THR A 245 -13.01 32.90 -0.60
CA THR A 245 -12.66 33.56 -1.86
C THR A 245 -12.40 35.05 -1.65
N GLU A 246 -13.17 35.72 -0.77
CA GLU A 246 -12.93 37.12 -0.40
C GLU A 246 -11.56 37.33 0.27
N TYR A 247 -11.04 36.31 0.97
CA TYR A 247 -9.73 36.34 1.64
C TYR A 247 -8.57 35.75 0.80
N ASP A 248 -8.81 35.46 -0.49
CA ASP A 248 -7.82 34.83 -1.40
C ASP A 248 -7.26 33.49 -0.89
N ILE A 249 -8.08 32.74 -0.14
CA ILE A 249 -7.74 31.40 0.38
C ILE A 249 -8.26 30.35 -0.61
N VAL A 250 -7.35 29.61 -1.24
CA VAL A 250 -7.68 28.59 -2.24
C VAL A 250 -8.44 27.43 -1.61
N ASP A 251 -9.70 27.24 -2.03
CA ASP A 251 -10.63 26.13 -1.77
C ASP A 251 -10.12 25.00 -0.85
N MET A 252 -10.59 25.02 0.40
CA MET A 252 -10.20 24.10 1.45
C MET A 252 -11.43 23.51 2.14
N ARG A 253 -11.83 22.31 1.73
CA ARG A 253 -12.79 21.50 2.49
C ARG A 253 -12.23 21.19 3.88
N ALA A 254 -13.08 21.20 4.90
CA ALA A 254 -12.72 20.73 6.24
C ALA A 254 -12.36 19.24 6.20
N LEU A 255 -11.43 18.85 7.07
CA LEU A 255 -10.96 17.47 7.21
C LEU A 255 -11.41 16.89 8.54
N GLN A 256 -11.71 15.60 8.56
CA GLN A 256 -12.04 14.86 9.77
C GLN A 256 -10.78 14.29 10.42
N ILE A 257 -10.76 14.22 11.75
CA ILE A 257 -9.70 13.56 12.49
C ILE A 257 -9.86 12.04 12.39
N HIS A 258 -8.74 11.35 12.12
CA HIS A 258 -8.71 9.90 12.09
C HIS A 258 -8.16 9.33 13.41
N SER A 259 -8.82 8.31 13.96
CA SER A 259 -8.40 7.60 15.18
C SER A 259 -7.08 6.84 15.00
N VAL A 260 -6.96 6.13 13.87
CA VAL A 260 -5.79 5.28 13.51
C VAL A 260 -4.63 6.09 12.90
N ARG A 261 -4.89 6.97 11.92
CA ARG A 261 -3.85 7.76 11.25
C ARG A 261 -3.50 9.02 12.02
N TRP A 262 -2.85 8.86 13.17
CA TRP A 262 -2.64 9.93 14.15
C TRP A 262 -2.05 11.23 13.57
N LEU A 263 -1.01 11.12 12.73
CA LEU A 263 -0.31 12.27 12.13
C LEU A 263 -1.19 13.10 11.16
N SER A 264 -2.35 12.58 10.74
CA SER A 264 -3.31 13.36 9.94
C SER A 264 -3.84 14.59 10.68
N ARG A 265 -3.78 14.59 12.03
CA ARG A 265 -4.17 15.74 12.85
C ARG A 265 -3.45 17.02 12.45
N GLY A 266 -2.16 16.98 12.09
CA GLY A 266 -1.44 18.17 11.63
C GLY A 266 -2.11 18.82 10.42
N GLN A 267 -2.54 18.02 9.44
CA GLN A 267 -3.28 18.52 8.26
C GLN A 267 -4.67 19.04 8.62
N VAL A 268 -5.35 18.40 9.58
CA VAL A 268 -6.65 18.87 10.08
C VAL A 268 -6.50 20.22 10.77
N MET A 269 -5.48 20.39 11.63
CA MET A 269 -5.23 21.63 12.35
C MET A 269 -4.82 22.77 11.40
N GLU A 270 -3.93 22.52 10.44
CA GLU A 270 -3.58 23.50 9.41
C GLU A 270 -4.81 23.92 8.60
N ARG A 271 -5.65 22.96 8.18
CA ARG A 271 -6.90 23.25 7.50
C ARG A 271 -7.80 24.10 8.38
N LEU A 272 -7.96 23.72 9.65
CA LEU A 272 -8.78 24.41 10.63
C LEU A 272 -8.31 25.85 10.85
N VAL A 273 -7.00 26.10 10.95
CA VAL A 273 -6.42 27.46 11.02
C VAL A 273 -6.84 28.30 9.82
N ASN A 274 -6.67 27.76 8.62
CA ASN A 274 -6.97 28.52 7.39
C ASN A 274 -8.47 28.83 7.24
N ILE A 275 -9.34 27.91 7.67
CA ILE A 275 -10.81 28.11 7.58
C ILE A 275 -11.38 28.88 8.80
N MET A 276 -10.57 29.09 9.85
CA MET A 276 -11.01 29.65 11.14
C MET A 276 -11.76 30.98 11.00
N PRO A 277 -11.28 31.98 10.22
CA PRO A 277 -11.97 33.28 10.12
C PRO A 277 -13.42 33.12 9.63
N ALA A 278 -13.64 32.29 8.62
CA ALA A 278 -14.97 32.04 8.06
C ALA A 278 -15.86 31.27 9.03
N ILE A 279 -15.29 30.29 9.76
CA ILE A 279 -16.02 29.55 10.81
C ILE A 279 -16.48 30.48 11.93
N LEU A 280 -15.61 31.39 12.40
CA LEU A 280 -15.95 32.34 13.45
C LEU A 280 -17.10 33.26 13.04
N MET A 281 -17.06 33.82 11.82
CA MET A 281 -18.14 34.66 11.29
C MET A 281 -19.49 33.94 11.27
N GLN A 282 -19.51 32.67 10.84
CA GLN A 282 -20.76 31.90 10.76
C GLN A 282 -21.24 31.41 12.14
N TRP A 283 -20.33 30.93 12.99
CA TRP A 283 -20.67 30.36 14.30
C TRP A 283 -21.09 31.40 15.32
N GLN A 284 -20.66 32.66 15.18
CA GLN A 284 -21.11 33.77 16.02
C GLN A 284 -22.65 33.86 16.07
N HIS A 285 -23.31 33.54 14.95
CA HIS A 285 -24.77 33.57 14.84
C HIS A 285 -25.40 32.17 14.99
N SER A 286 -24.80 31.15 14.39
CA SER A 286 -25.43 29.83 14.25
C SER A 286 -25.08 28.82 15.36
N GLU A 287 -23.93 28.95 16.03
CA GLU A 287 -23.40 27.96 16.98
C GLU A 287 -22.78 28.68 18.20
N LYS A 288 -23.56 29.55 18.86
CA LYS A 288 -23.09 30.47 19.93
C LYS A 288 -22.29 29.79 21.05
N LYS A 289 -22.65 28.57 21.45
CA LYS A 289 -21.93 27.81 22.49
C LYS A 289 -20.52 27.44 22.02
N TRP A 290 -20.41 26.91 20.80
CA TRP A 290 -19.13 26.54 20.21
C TRP A 290 -18.28 27.76 19.85
N TYR A 291 -18.91 28.84 19.39
CA TYR A 291 -18.25 30.13 19.15
C TYR A 291 -17.51 30.62 20.41
N LYS A 292 -18.17 30.65 21.57
CA LYS A 292 -17.53 31.06 22.83
C LYS A 292 -16.29 30.21 23.16
N ASN A 293 -16.39 28.90 22.98
CA ASN A 293 -15.30 27.99 23.34
C ASN A 293 -14.13 28.04 22.35
N ILE A 294 -14.41 28.15 21.04
CA ILE A 294 -13.36 28.20 20.01
C ILE A 294 -12.61 29.53 20.04
N THR A 295 -13.21 30.62 20.54
CA THR A 295 -12.54 31.92 20.72
C THR A 295 -11.65 32.02 21.95
N ILE A 296 -11.60 30.98 22.80
CA ILE A 296 -10.71 30.95 23.96
C ILE A 296 -9.25 30.97 23.47
N PHE A 297 -8.43 31.86 24.04
CA PHE A 297 -7.04 32.05 23.61
C PHE A 297 -6.22 30.76 23.63
N SER A 298 -6.31 29.97 24.70
CA SER A 298 -5.59 28.69 24.82
C SER A 298 -6.01 27.69 23.75
N VAL A 299 -7.29 27.68 23.34
CA VAL A 299 -7.78 26.82 22.25
C VAL A 299 -7.19 27.25 20.91
N GLN A 300 -7.24 28.56 20.61
CA GLN A 300 -6.63 29.10 19.39
C GLN A 300 -5.12 28.86 19.34
N PHE A 301 -4.42 29.12 20.45
CA PHE A 301 -2.99 28.85 20.59
C PHE A 301 -2.67 27.39 20.28
N MET A 302 -3.40 26.44 20.86
CA MET A 302 -3.13 25.02 20.68
C MET A 302 -3.45 24.53 19.26
N ILE A 303 -4.50 25.06 18.62
CA ILE A 303 -4.79 24.76 17.21
C ILE A 303 -3.62 25.19 16.32
N HIS A 304 -3.10 26.41 16.49
CA HIS A 304 -1.98 26.92 15.70
C HIS A 304 -0.67 26.18 16.04
N PHE A 305 -0.40 25.97 17.32
CA PHE A 305 0.77 25.21 17.77
C PHE A 305 0.79 23.79 17.20
N LEU A 306 -0.34 23.07 17.19
CA LEU A 306 -0.42 21.72 16.63
C LEU A 306 -0.31 21.72 15.10
N ALA A 307 -0.83 22.75 14.42
CA ALA A 307 -0.65 22.93 12.98
C ALA A 307 0.84 23.09 12.61
N ASP A 308 1.60 23.80 13.42
CA ASP A 308 3.05 24.02 13.20
C ASP A 308 3.92 22.84 13.67
N SER A 309 3.57 22.21 14.79
CA SER A 309 4.43 21.25 15.49
C SER A 309 4.23 19.80 15.10
N ILE A 310 3.04 19.39 14.64
CA ILE A 310 2.83 18.04 14.09
C ILE A 310 3.30 18.08 12.64
N PRO A 311 4.47 17.48 12.31
CA PRO A 311 5.05 17.64 11.00
C PRO A 311 4.08 17.20 9.92
N MET A 312 3.83 18.11 8.97
CA MET A 312 3.24 17.76 7.70
C MET A 312 4.16 16.71 7.06
N GLY A 313 3.77 15.44 7.08
CA GLY A 313 4.44 14.44 6.26
C GLY A 313 4.56 15.00 4.85
N ALA A 314 5.79 15.11 4.34
CA ALA A 314 6.20 15.82 3.12
C ALA A 314 5.31 15.59 1.87
N ASN A 315 4.12 16.16 1.89
CA ASN A 315 3.11 16.10 0.85
C ASN A 315 2.37 17.44 0.87
N LYS A 316 3.04 18.49 0.39
CA LYS A 316 2.37 19.51 -0.43
C LYS A 316 1.88 18.83 -1.72
N ARG A 317 0.91 17.92 -1.61
CA ARG A 317 0.17 17.39 -2.75
C ARG A 317 -1.22 17.99 -2.66
N LYS A 318 -1.58 18.71 -3.73
CA LYS A 318 -2.92 19.25 -3.99
C LYS A 318 -3.97 18.23 -3.56
N GLY A 319 -5.02 18.75 -2.91
CA GLY A 319 -6.08 17.98 -2.27
C GLY A 319 -6.51 16.77 -3.07
N LYS A 320 -6.54 15.61 -2.41
CA LYS A 320 -7.36 14.51 -2.89
C LYS A 320 -8.02 13.83 -1.71
N GLU A 321 -9.32 13.65 -1.89
CA GLU A 321 -10.32 13.16 -0.95
C GLU A 321 -9.85 11.87 -0.24
N LEU A 322 -9.90 11.91 1.09
CA LEU A 322 -9.84 10.72 1.94
C LEU A 322 -11.29 10.38 2.28
N SER A 323 -11.74 9.24 1.76
CA SER A 323 -13.09 8.72 1.94
C SER A 323 -13.37 8.36 3.41
N GLU A 324 -14.62 8.61 3.78
CA GLU A 324 -15.30 8.29 5.03
C GLU A 324 -15.04 6.84 5.50
N SER A 325 -14.85 6.69 6.80
CA SER A 325 -15.13 5.44 7.51
C SER A 325 -15.91 5.75 8.77
N ASP A 326 -17.00 5.03 8.92
CA ASP A 326 -17.92 5.02 10.05
C ASP A 326 -17.19 4.73 11.36
N ASP A 327 -17.46 5.51 12.40
CA ASP A 327 -17.49 5.05 13.79
C ASP A 327 -18.44 5.97 14.59
N GLU A 328 -19.09 5.33 15.55
CA GLU A 328 -20.38 5.66 16.14
C GLU A 328 -20.43 6.99 16.91
N ASP A 329 -21.56 7.68 16.79
CA ASP A 329 -21.94 8.84 17.61
C ASP A 329 -22.03 8.41 19.09
N GLU A 330 -21.00 8.67 19.89
CA GLU A 330 -21.16 8.69 21.34
C GLU A 330 -21.93 9.96 21.74
N ASP A 331 -23.08 9.76 22.38
CA ASP A 331 -23.90 10.83 22.94
C ASP A 331 -23.07 11.74 23.87
N ILE A 332 -23.11 13.03 23.54
CA ILE A 332 -22.19 14.04 24.05
C ILE A 332 -22.65 14.51 25.44
N ASP A 333 -21.91 14.13 26.50
CA ASP A 333 -22.02 14.82 27.79
C ASP A 333 -21.21 16.13 27.78
N LEU A 334 -21.91 17.24 27.49
CA LEU A 334 -21.36 18.59 27.54
C LEU A 334 -21.04 19.06 28.98
N ASN A 335 -21.39 18.30 30.02
CA ASN A 335 -21.10 18.58 31.43
C ASN A 335 -19.85 17.86 31.94
N SER A 336 -19.23 16.99 31.12
CA SER A 336 -17.92 16.41 31.43
C SER A 336 -16.78 17.44 31.32
N PHE A 337 -17.11 18.66 30.93
CA PHE A 337 -16.23 19.81 30.99
C PHE A 337 -16.12 20.24 32.46
N PRO A 338 -14.92 20.28 33.06
CA PRO A 338 -14.78 20.90 34.36
C PRO A 338 -15.26 22.34 34.23
N SER A 339 -16.34 22.67 34.95
CA SER A 339 -16.91 24.01 35.12
C SER A 339 -15.94 25.01 35.77
N ASN A 340 -14.67 24.62 35.92
CA ASN A 340 -13.59 25.36 36.56
C ASN A 340 -12.50 25.81 35.58
N LEU A 341 -12.72 25.75 34.26
CA LEU A 341 -11.81 26.43 33.31
C LEU A 341 -11.96 27.96 33.32
N ASP A 342 -12.90 28.51 34.09
CA ASP A 342 -13.15 29.94 34.22
C ASP A 342 -12.20 30.65 35.22
N LYS A 343 -11.22 29.94 35.81
CA LYS A 343 -10.22 30.55 36.69
C LYS A 343 -8.84 29.93 36.44
N GLU A 344 -7.94 30.70 35.83
CA GLU A 344 -6.50 30.42 35.69
C GLU A 344 -6.11 29.25 34.76
N ILE A 345 -6.69 29.19 33.55
CA ILE A 345 -5.98 28.64 32.38
C ILE A 345 -6.16 29.64 31.24
N GLY A 346 -5.13 30.41 30.92
CA GLY A 346 -5.26 31.45 29.88
C GLY A 346 -4.11 32.42 29.71
N SER A 347 -3.03 32.29 30.49
CA SER A 347 -1.84 33.11 30.25
C SER A 347 -1.05 32.55 29.05
N LEU A 348 -0.33 33.43 28.36
CA LEU A 348 0.60 33.04 27.30
C LEU A 348 1.67 32.10 27.86
N GLU A 349 2.11 32.32 29.10
CA GLU A 349 3.11 31.53 29.81
C GLU A 349 2.68 30.07 30.02
N GLU A 350 1.43 29.84 30.44
CA GLU A 350 0.87 28.48 30.59
C GLU A 350 0.80 27.75 29.25
N CYS A 351 0.34 28.44 28.20
CA CYS A 351 0.26 27.88 26.84
C CYS A 351 1.66 27.50 26.32
N ILE A 352 2.66 28.36 26.51
CA ILE A 352 4.05 28.08 26.18
C ILE A 352 4.60 26.90 27.00
N CYS A 353 4.27 26.82 28.29
CA CYS A 353 4.69 25.72 29.15
C CYS A 353 4.14 24.39 28.63
N MET A 354 2.85 24.33 28.31
CA MET A 354 2.20 23.15 27.74
C MET A 354 2.82 22.73 26.40
N ALA A 355 3.06 23.69 25.50
CA ALA A 355 3.73 23.44 24.22
C ALA A 355 5.14 22.86 24.42
N LYS A 356 5.93 23.41 25.35
CA LYS A 356 7.27 22.90 25.69
C LYS A 356 7.22 21.49 26.26
N ILE A 357 6.25 21.19 27.13
CA ILE A 357 6.04 19.84 27.68
C ILE A 357 5.72 18.86 26.56
N TYR A 358 4.80 19.21 25.65
CA TYR A 358 4.46 18.36 24.49
C TYR A 358 5.67 18.07 23.61
N VAL A 359 6.42 19.09 23.21
CA VAL A 359 7.63 18.91 22.39
C VAL A 359 8.65 18.04 23.11
N LYS A 360 8.90 18.29 24.40
CA LYS A 360 9.82 17.49 25.21
C LYS A 360 9.38 16.03 25.27
N ASN A 361 8.10 15.76 25.53
CA ASN A 361 7.57 14.41 25.64
C ASN A 361 7.59 13.66 24.29
N ILE A 362 7.36 14.37 23.18
CA ILE A 362 7.57 13.81 21.84
C ILE A 362 9.03 13.43 21.64
N LEU A 363 9.98 14.33 21.94
CA LEU A 363 11.41 14.06 21.76
C LEU A 363 11.85 12.85 22.62
N GLU A 364 11.46 12.81 23.89
CA GLU A 364 11.74 11.67 24.77
C GLU A 364 11.09 10.37 24.27
N SER A 365 9.86 10.43 23.73
CA SER A 365 9.19 9.27 23.15
C SER A 365 9.85 8.80 21.86
N LEU A 366 10.31 9.73 21.01
CA LEU A 366 11.10 9.41 19.83
C LEU A 366 12.41 8.73 20.25
N ASP A 367 13.18 9.31 21.16
CA ASP A 367 14.45 8.75 21.61
C ASP A 367 14.28 7.32 22.15
N ARG A 368 13.26 7.08 22.98
CA ARG A 368 12.91 5.75 23.50
C ARG A 368 12.47 4.76 22.41
N ARG A 369 11.75 5.23 21.39
CA ARG A 369 11.22 4.38 20.32
C ARG A 369 12.26 4.12 19.23
N PHE A 370 13.30 4.93 19.11
CA PHE A 370 14.34 4.81 18.07
C PHE A 370 15.67 4.29 18.62
N GLU A 371 15.68 3.33 19.54
CA GLU A 371 16.92 2.65 19.97
C GLU A 371 17.69 1.99 18.79
N ASP A 372 16.95 1.59 17.75
CA ASP A 372 17.49 1.01 16.51
C ASP A 372 18.14 2.04 15.58
N LEU A 373 18.12 3.35 15.90
CA LEU A 373 18.91 4.36 15.16
C LEU A 373 20.38 3.96 15.14
N SER A 374 20.83 3.19 16.13
CA SER A 374 22.15 2.56 16.17
C SER A 374 22.49 1.73 14.91
N ILE A 375 21.53 1.01 14.33
CA ILE A 375 21.72 0.22 13.10
C ILE A 375 21.88 1.15 11.89
N TYR A 376 20.95 2.10 11.71
CA TYR A 376 21.01 3.07 10.61
C TYR A 376 22.28 3.94 10.69
N ASN A 377 22.69 4.32 11.89
CA ASN A 377 23.94 5.03 12.12
C ASN A 377 25.17 4.17 11.78
N ALA A 378 25.11 2.85 11.91
CA ALA A 378 26.22 1.98 11.51
C ALA A 378 26.43 1.98 9.99
N PHE A 379 25.37 2.15 9.19
CA PHE A 379 25.46 2.29 7.73
C PHE A 379 26.03 3.63 7.26
N LYS A 380 26.40 4.54 8.17
CA LYS A 380 27.17 5.74 7.83
C LYS A 380 28.52 5.41 7.20
N ILE A 381 29.02 4.17 7.30
CA ILE A 381 30.21 3.75 6.54
C ILE A 381 30.08 3.99 5.03
N PHE A 382 28.87 3.97 4.48
CA PHE A 382 28.62 4.30 3.07
C PHE A 382 28.45 5.82 2.84
N SER A 383 28.90 6.64 3.80
CA SER A 383 28.98 8.10 3.66
C SER A 383 30.39 8.50 3.22
N PRO A 384 30.55 9.47 2.30
CA PRO A 384 31.84 10.04 1.90
C PRO A 384 32.66 10.65 3.04
N SER A 385 32.05 10.84 4.21
CA SER A 385 32.60 11.55 5.37
C SER A 385 32.79 10.68 6.62
N SER A 386 32.56 9.37 6.54
CA SER A 386 32.57 8.51 7.74
C SER A 386 33.90 7.81 7.97
N MET A 387 34.49 8.02 9.16
CA MET A 387 35.69 7.34 9.65
C MET A 387 35.44 6.40 10.85
N THR A 388 34.18 6.01 11.13
CA THR A 388 33.90 5.27 12.38
C THR A 388 34.36 3.81 12.33
N HIS A 389 35.18 3.38 13.29
CA HIS A 389 35.71 2.00 13.40
C HIS A 389 34.74 1.00 14.07
N GLU A 390 33.69 1.46 14.74
CA GLU A 390 32.78 0.60 15.53
C GLU A 390 31.60 0.00 14.74
N TRP A 391 31.50 0.27 13.43
CA TRP A 391 30.29 -0.08 12.67
C TRP A 391 30.06 -1.60 12.57
N ILE A 392 31.11 -2.41 12.42
CA ILE A 392 30.96 -3.87 12.30
C ILE A 392 30.42 -4.48 13.58
N ASN A 393 30.95 -4.12 14.75
CA ASN A 393 30.43 -4.65 16.01
C ASN A 393 28.97 -4.22 16.22
N ARG A 394 28.60 -3.00 15.79
CA ARG A 394 27.21 -2.52 15.83
C ARG A 394 26.30 -3.28 14.87
N ILE A 395 26.77 -3.56 13.66
CA ILE A 395 26.05 -4.36 12.65
C ILE A 395 25.93 -5.81 13.09
N ILE A 396 27.01 -6.46 13.51
CA ILE A 396 27.03 -7.86 13.98
C ILE A 396 26.10 -8.03 15.18
N ASN A 397 26.24 -7.20 16.20
CA ASN A 397 25.48 -7.36 17.45
C ASN A 397 23.98 -7.13 17.25
N ARG A 398 23.58 -6.24 16.32
CA ARG A 398 22.16 -5.92 16.09
C ARG A 398 21.52 -6.76 15.00
N LEU A 399 22.23 -7.08 13.92
CA LEU A 399 21.66 -7.79 12.78
C LEU A 399 21.76 -9.31 12.95
N ASN A 400 22.49 -9.81 13.95
CA ASN A 400 22.69 -11.25 14.20
C ASN A 400 22.99 -11.99 12.88
N ILE A 401 23.77 -11.34 12.00
CA ILE A 401 23.96 -11.77 10.62
C ILE A 401 24.63 -13.13 10.71
N ASN A 402 23.90 -14.13 10.24
CA ASN A 402 24.42 -15.47 10.14
C ASN A 402 25.74 -15.40 9.37
N THR A 403 26.82 -15.97 9.92
CA THR A 403 28.17 -15.99 9.33
C THR A 403 28.19 -16.57 7.90
N HIS A 404 27.10 -17.21 7.48
CA HIS A 404 26.85 -17.67 6.13
C HIS A 404 26.49 -16.58 5.10
N MET A 405 26.07 -15.36 5.50
CA MET A 405 25.74 -14.28 4.56
C MET A 405 26.93 -13.39 4.24
N ILE A 406 27.71 -13.01 5.26
CA ILE A 406 28.89 -12.15 5.14
C ILE A 406 30.07 -12.79 5.87
N ASP A 407 31.23 -12.82 5.21
CA ASP A 407 32.51 -13.13 5.84
C ASP A 407 33.08 -11.88 6.50
N ILE A 408 32.94 -11.81 7.82
CA ILE A 408 33.36 -10.66 8.63
C ILE A 408 34.85 -10.36 8.48
N ARG A 409 35.71 -11.39 8.37
CA ARG A 409 37.15 -11.19 8.27
C ARG A 409 37.52 -10.54 6.94
N LYS A 410 36.94 -11.03 5.85
CA LYS A 410 37.12 -10.42 4.52
C LYS A 410 36.54 -9.01 4.45
N CYS A 411 35.36 -8.80 5.05
CA CYS A 411 34.75 -7.48 5.16
C CYS A 411 35.67 -6.47 5.87
N MET A 412 36.33 -6.87 6.97
CA MET A 412 37.34 -6.03 7.64
C MET A 412 38.52 -5.69 6.74
N ASN A 413 39.00 -6.67 5.96
CA ASN A 413 40.14 -6.48 5.05
C ASN A 413 39.80 -5.56 3.87
N GLU A 414 38.60 -5.69 3.30
CA GLU A 414 38.14 -4.87 2.16
C GLU A 414 37.82 -3.42 2.57
N ARG A 415 37.55 -3.18 3.86
CA ARG A 415 36.96 -1.94 4.37
C ARG A 415 37.75 -0.69 4.03
N GLU A 416 39.05 -0.66 4.36
CA GLU A 416 39.85 0.56 4.26
C GLU A 416 39.96 1.02 2.80
N ASP A 417 40.24 0.08 1.91
CA ASP A 417 40.30 0.33 0.47
C ASP A 417 38.94 0.72 -0.10
N PHE A 418 37.86 0.04 0.32
CA PHE A 418 36.50 0.38 -0.10
C PHE A 418 36.11 1.79 0.31
N VAL A 419 36.30 2.16 1.59
CA VAL A 419 35.97 3.50 2.10
C VAL A 419 36.86 4.55 1.43
N GLY A 420 38.15 4.28 1.28
CA GLY A 420 39.07 5.18 0.57
C GLY A 420 38.64 5.42 -0.87
N MET A 421 38.22 4.37 -1.58
CA MET A 421 37.69 4.48 -2.94
C MET A 421 36.37 5.25 -2.97
N LEU A 422 35.43 4.94 -2.07
CA LEU A 422 34.14 5.61 -1.96
C LEU A 422 34.31 7.11 -1.70
N CYS A 423 35.19 7.50 -0.78
CA CYS A 423 35.48 8.90 -0.49
C CYS A 423 36.06 9.65 -1.70
N ARG A 424 36.91 9.00 -2.50
CA ARG A 424 37.46 9.58 -3.74
C ARG A 424 36.38 9.72 -4.82
N VAL A 425 35.58 8.68 -5.06
CA VAL A 425 34.55 8.68 -6.11
C VAL A 425 33.38 9.63 -5.76
N ALA A 426 33.10 9.78 -4.47
CA ALA A 426 32.05 10.64 -3.93
C ALA A 426 32.58 11.94 -3.32
N GLU A 427 33.79 12.38 -3.69
CA GLU A 427 34.37 13.63 -3.22
C GLU A 427 33.44 14.81 -3.56
N HIS A 428 33.10 15.62 -2.55
CA HIS A 428 32.12 16.71 -2.65
C HIS A 428 30.70 16.31 -3.08
N LYS A 429 30.36 15.01 -3.06
CA LYS A 429 29.02 14.52 -3.40
C LYS A 429 28.21 14.16 -2.16
N SER A 430 26.91 13.99 -2.34
CA SER A 430 26.02 13.56 -1.25
C SER A 430 26.18 12.07 -0.95
N MET A 431 25.68 11.62 0.21
CA MET A 431 25.57 10.19 0.55
C MET A 431 24.77 9.43 -0.51
N HIS A 432 23.73 10.04 -1.09
CA HIS A 432 22.95 9.40 -2.15
C HIS A 432 23.78 9.14 -3.41
N ASP A 433 24.68 10.06 -3.77
CA ASP A 433 25.56 9.89 -4.93
C ASP A 433 26.64 8.83 -4.67
N ALA A 434 27.13 8.73 -3.43
CA ALA A 434 28.01 7.66 -3.00
C ALA A 434 27.35 6.28 -3.14
N TRP A 435 26.07 6.17 -2.76
CA TRP A 435 25.32 4.91 -2.88
C TRP A 435 24.99 4.57 -4.33
N LYS A 436 24.80 5.58 -5.19
CA LYS A 436 24.68 5.36 -6.64
C LYS A 436 25.97 4.83 -7.25
N ALA A 437 27.13 5.29 -6.80
CA ALA A 437 28.41 4.76 -7.29
C ALA A 437 28.54 3.24 -7.04
N CYS A 438 28.02 2.74 -5.91
CA CYS A 438 27.94 1.30 -5.63
C CYS A 438 27.02 0.54 -6.62
N ILE A 439 25.99 1.20 -7.17
CA ILE A 439 25.09 0.61 -8.18
C ILE A 439 25.77 0.60 -9.55
N ASP A 440 26.38 1.73 -9.92
CA ASP A 440 26.84 1.98 -11.29
C ASP A 440 28.20 1.33 -11.60
N THR A 441 28.93 0.89 -10.57
CA THR A 441 30.29 0.35 -10.72
C THR A 441 30.34 -1.16 -10.49
N ASP A 442 30.07 -1.93 -11.55
CA ASP A 442 30.04 -3.40 -11.47
C ASP A 442 31.34 -4.01 -10.91
N SER A 443 32.50 -3.42 -11.21
CA SER A 443 33.81 -3.91 -10.74
C SER A 443 33.97 -3.92 -9.22
N TRP A 444 33.14 -3.19 -8.47
CA TRP A 444 33.19 -3.19 -7.01
C TRP A 444 32.70 -4.50 -6.41
N TRP A 445 31.85 -5.25 -7.13
CA TRP A 445 31.44 -6.59 -6.69
C TRP A 445 32.59 -7.60 -6.75
N ASP A 446 33.55 -7.38 -7.66
CA ASP A 446 34.74 -8.22 -7.79
C ASP A 446 35.83 -7.81 -6.79
N LEU A 447 35.96 -6.51 -6.50
CA LEU A 447 36.99 -5.96 -5.62
C LEU A 447 36.62 -5.99 -4.13
N TYR A 448 35.35 -5.75 -3.81
CA TYR A 448 34.86 -5.51 -2.46
C TYR A 448 33.57 -6.31 -2.17
N LEU A 449 33.59 -7.61 -2.50
CA LEU A 449 32.40 -8.48 -2.47
C LEU A 449 31.65 -8.44 -1.13
N GLU A 450 32.35 -8.49 0.00
CA GLU A 450 31.71 -8.52 1.32
C GLU A 450 31.17 -7.15 1.71
N MET A 451 31.88 -6.06 1.38
CA MET A 451 31.37 -4.70 1.57
C MET A 451 30.12 -4.44 0.72
N MET A 452 30.08 -4.94 -0.51
CA MET A 452 28.92 -4.82 -1.40
C MET A 452 27.72 -5.63 -0.88
N LYS A 453 27.93 -6.78 -0.24
CA LYS A 453 26.86 -7.50 0.47
C LYS A 453 26.32 -6.72 1.66
N VAL A 454 27.18 -6.09 2.47
CA VAL A 454 26.75 -5.23 3.59
C VAL A 454 25.93 -4.05 3.06
N TRP A 455 26.37 -3.44 1.97
CA TRP A 455 25.66 -2.35 1.30
C TRP A 455 24.28 -2.81 0.80
N GLN A 456 24.21 -4.00 0.19
CA GLN A 456 22.94 -4.59 -0.25
C GLN A 456 21.99 -4.86 0.92
N ILE A 457 22.51 -5.34 2.06
CA ILE A 457 21.73 -5.50 3.30
C ILE A 457 21.16 -4.16 3.78
N ALA A 458 21.96 -3.10 3.75
CA ALA A 458 21.53 -1.75 4.15
C ALA A 458 20.32 -1.27 3.34
N LEU A 459 20.33 -1.55 2.03
CA LEU A 459 19.31 -1.12 1.08
C LEU A 459 17.96 -1.84 1.20
N VAL A 460 17.95 -3.05 1.75
CA VAL A 460 16.72 -3.85 1.89
C VAL A 460 16.06 -3.71 3.27
N ILE A 461 16.68 -2.95 4.18
CA ILE A 461 16.10 -2.61 5.48
C ILE A 461 15.03 -1.53 5.27
N LEU A 462 13.78 -1.88 5.58
CA LEU A 462 12.61 -1.03 5.36
C LEU A 462 12.53 0.10 6.38
N ALA A 463 12.99 1.30 6.00
CA ALA A 463 12.84 2.50 6.83
C ALA A 463 11.42 3.11 6.80
N SER A 464 10.53 2.67 5.91
CA SER A 464 9.21 3.31 5.72
C SER A 464 8.16 2.33 5.22
N THR A 465 6.91 2.51 5.67
CA THR A 465 5.72 1.83 5.14
C THR A 465 5.13 2.54 3.93
N SER A 466 5.82 3.52 3.33
CA SER A 466 5.28 4.28 2.19
C SER A 466 4.82 3.39 1.03
N ALA A 467 5.49 2.26 0.81
CA ALA A 467 5.05 1.26 -0.17
C ALA A 467 3.72 0.60 0.21
N CYS A 468 3.55 0.22 1.48
CA CYS A 468 2.30 -0.32 2.01
C CYS A 468 1.17 0.72 1.90
N GLU A 469 1.41 1.97 2.29
CA GLU A 469 0.42 3.06 2.20
C GLU A 469 0.02 3.35 0.74
N ARG A 470 0.98 3.34 -0.20
CA ARG A 470 0.67 3.41 -1.64
C ARG A 470 -0.17 2.22 -2.09
N GLY A 471 0.12 1.02 -1.57
CA GLY A 471 -0.65 -0.20 -1.81
C GLY A 471 -2.10 -0.07 -1.31
N PHE A 472 -2.31 0.37 -0.08
CA PHE A 472 -3.64 0.61 0.49
C PHE A 472 -4.39 1.73 -0.25
N SER A 473 -3.71 2.81 -0.62
CA SER A 473 -4.30 3.86 -1.44
C SER A 473 -4.77 3.33 -2.81
N ARG A 474 -3.94 2.50 -3.47
CA ARG A 474 -4.30 1.85 -4.71
C ARG A 474 -5.46 0.87 -4.52
N GLN A 475 -5.48 0.11 -3.42
CA GLN A 475 -6.57 -0.78 -3.07
C GLN A 475 -7.90 -0.03 -2.95
N ASN A 476 -7.91 1.11 -2.25
CA ASN A 476 -9.10 1.96 -2.10
C ASN A 476 -9.55 2.55 -3.44
N PHE A 477 -8.61 2.93 -4.30
CA PHE A 477 -8.94 3.42 -5.64
C PHE A 477 -9.62 2.33 -6.50
N ILE A 478 -9.10 1.10 -6.45
CA ILE A 478 -9.68 -0.05 -7.14
C ILE A 478 -11.04 -0.43 -6.53
N LYS A 479 -11.15 -0.47 -5.20
CA LYS A 479 -12.39 -0.70 -4.45
C LYS A 479 -13.21 0.58 -4.27
N SER A 480 -13.55 1.22 -5.39
CA SER A 480 -14.53 2.30 -5.41
C SER A 480 -15.92 1.82 -4.96
N THR A 481 -16.84 2.76 -4.69
CA THR A 481 -18.24 2.47 -4.29
C THR A 481 -18.94 1.52 -5.27
N SER A 482 -18.67 1.64 -6.57
CA SER A 482 -19.22 0.76 -7.61
C SER A 482 -18.51 -0.60 -7.73
N ARG A 483 -17.41 -0.80 -7.00
CA ARG A 483 -16.54 -2.00 -7.01
C ARG A 483 -16.28 -2.54 -5.60
N SER A 484 -17.16 -2.26 -4.65
CA SER A 484 -17.00 -2.63 -3.24
C SER A 484 -16.97 -4.16 -3.00
N SER A 485 -17.62 -4.93 -3.89
CA SER A 485 -17.78 -6.39 -3.82
C SER A 485 -16.72 -7.20 -4.57
N LEU A 486 -15.59 -6.59 -4.97
CA LEU A 486 -14.50 -7.31 -5.63
C LEU A 486 -13.96 -8.46 -4.75
N GLY A 487 -14.01 -9.68 -5.28
CA GLY A 487 -13.40 -10.84 -4.64
C GLY A 487 -11.88 -10.70 -4.54
N LEU A 488 -11.30 -11.29 -3.49
CA LEU A 488 -9.89 -11.13 -3.13
C LEU A 488 -8.93 -11.43 -4.29
N ASP A 489 -9.14 -12.52 -5.03
CA ASP A 489 -8.28 -12.89 -6.16
C ASP A 489 -8.26 -11.85 -7.29
N THR A 490 -9.40 -11.20 -7.52
CA THR A 490 -9.54 -10.17 -8.57
C THR A 490 -8.89 -8.88 -8.10
N LEU A 491 -9.11 -8.51 -6.84
CA LEU A 491 -8.44 -7.36 -6.23
C LEU A 491 -6.92 -7.52 -6.23
N ASP A 492 -6.42 -8.69 -5.81
CA ASP A 492 -5.01 -9.06 -5.83
C ASP A 492 -4.40 -8.96 -7.24
N ALA A 493 -5.12 -9.45 -8.25
CA ALA A 493 -4.69 -9.34 -9.64
C ALA A 493 -4.59 -7.88 -10.10
N LEU A 494 -5.62 -7.09 -9.84
CA LEU A 494 -5.66 -5.67 -10.23
C LEU A 494 -4.59 -4.85 -9.49
N MET A 495 -4.35 -5.13 -8.21
CA MET A 495 -3.28 -4.49 -7.44
C MET A 495 -1.91 -4.82 -8.01
N LEU A 496 -1.62 -6.10 -8.29
CA LEU A 496 -0.36 -6.51 -8.89
C LEU A 496 -0.13 -5.82 -10.25
N LEU A 497 -1.15 -5.74 -11.10
CA LEU A 497 -1.02 -5.09 -12.39
C LEU A 497 -0.86 -3.57 -12.27
N SER A 498 -1.67 -2.91 -11.44
CA SER A 498 -1.61 -1.46 -11.28
C SER A 498 -0.34 -0.98 -10.59
N ILE A 499 0.23 -1.77 -9.68
CA ILE A 499 1.44 -1.43 -8.91
C ILE A 499 2.71 -1.81 -9.70
N ASP A 500 2.81 -3.05 -10.17
CA ASP A 500 4.10 -3.59 -10.66
C ASP A 500 4.18 -3.73 -12.18
N ALA A 501 3.06 -3.92 -12.89
CA ALA A 501 3.13 -4.22 -14.33
C ALA A 501 3.64 -3.04 -15.18
N ARG A 502 3.52 -1.80 -14.68
CA ARG A 502 4.10 -0.61 -15.35
C ARG A 502 5.63 -0.67 -15.45
N GLY A 503 6.30 -1.42 -14.57
CA GLY A 503 7.74 -1.64 -14.62
C GLY A 503 8.18 -2.76 -15.58
N ILE A 504 7.23 -3.44 -16.23
CA ILE A 504 7.52 -4.58 -17.11
C ILE A 504 7.45 -4.11 -18.57
N HIS A 505 8.61 -3.86 -19.16
CA HIS A 505 8.72 -3.33 -20.53
C HIS A 505 8.25 -4.30 -21.63
N HIS A 506 8.23 -5.61 -21.34
CA HIS A 506 7.81 -6.63 -22.30
C HIS A 506 7.00 -7.73 -21.61
N ILE A 507 5.74 -7.89 -22.03
CA ILE A 507 4.88 -9.02 -21.69
C ILE A 507 4.90 -9.98 -22.88
N ASP A 508 5.25 -11.23 -22.62
CA ASP A 508 5.15 -12.28 -23.63
C ASP A 508 3.71 -12.76 -23.72
N TRP A 509 2.97 -12.20 -24.67
CA TRP A 509 1.55 -12.53 -24.86
C TRP A 509 1.31 -13.95 -25.34
N GLU A 510 2.32 -14.60 -25.94
CA GLU A 510 2.23 -15.99 -26.35
C GLU A 510 2.25 -16.90 -25.12
N ASP A 511 3.15 -16.62 -24.17
CA ASP A 511 3.20 -17.32 -22.88
C ASP A 511 1.94 -17.08 -22.03
N VAL A 512 1.42 -15.84 -22.00
CA VAL A 512 0.13 -15.54 -21.34
C VAL A 512 -1.01 -16.36 -21.97
N PHE A 513 -1.04 -16.47 -23.29
CA PHE A 513 -2.01 -17.28 -24.00
C PHE A 513 -1.89 -18.77 -23.65
N ASP A 514 -0.67 -19.30 -23.60
CA ASP A 514 -0.42 -20.70 -23.28
C ASP A 514 -0.78 -21.04 -21.82
N MET A 515 -0.52 -20.11 -20.87
CA MET A 515 -1.00 -20.24 -19.48
C MET A 515 -2.53 -20.26 -19.40
N TRP A 516 -3.18 -19.33 -20.09
CA TRP A 516 -4.64 -19.23 -20.11
C TRP A 516 -5.28 -20.48 -20.72
N THR A 517 -4.75 -21.00 -21.83
CA THR A 517 -5.28 -22.21 -22.47
C THR A 517 -5.03 -23.46 -21.62
N SER A 518 -3.91 -23.51 -20.91
CA SER A 518 -3.51 -24.66 -20.07
C SER A 518 -4.18 -24.70 -18.70
N ALA A 519 -4.83 -23.61 -18.26
CA ALA A 519 -5.49 -23.52 -16.96
C ALA A 519 -6.45 -24.70 -16.68
N LYS A 520 -6.39 -25.22 -15.44
CA LYS A 520 -7.23 -26.33 -14.96
C LYS A 520 -8.71 -25.92 -14.98
N LYS A 521 -9.58 -26.81 -15.47
CA LYS A 521 -11.04 -26.59 -15.54
C LYS A 521 -11.62 -26.32 -14.15
N ARG A 522 -12.47 -25.30 -14.01
CA ARG A 522 -13.58 -25.39 -13.06
C ARG A 522 -14.53 -26.46 -13.60
N ARG A 523 -14.92 -27.44 -12.78
CA ARG A 523 -15.86 -28.48 -13.21
C ARG A 523 -17.19 -27.80 -13.54
N ALA A 524 -17.55 -27.71 -14.82
CA ALA A 524 -18.95 -27.51 -15.18
C ALA A 524 -19.66 -28.82 -14.85
N MET A 525 -20.65 -28.78 -13.96
CA MET A 525 -21.55 -29.93 -13.82
C MET A 525 -22.35 -30.05 -15.13
N PRO A 526 -22.45 -31.26 -15.71
CA PRO A 526 -23.29 -31.48 -16.88
C PRO A 526 -24.73 -31.07 -16.55
N LEU A 527 -25.35 -30.37 -17.50
CA LEU A 527 -26.78 -30.11 -17.56
C LEU A 527 -27.44 -31.36 -18.14
N ASP A 528 -27.53 -32.43 -17.35
CA ASP A 528 -28.36 -33.59 -17.67
C ASP A 528 -29.50 -33.71 -16.65
#